data_AF-A0A1C3K8Y0-F1
#
_entry.id   AF-A0A1C3K8Y0-F1
#
_cell.length_a   1.000
_cell.length_b   1.000
_cell.length_c   1.000
_cell.angle_alpha   90.00
_cell.angle_beta   90.00
_cell.angle_gamma   90.00
#
_symmetry.space_group_name_H-M   'P 1'
#
loop_
_entity.id
_entity.type
_entity.pdbx_description
1 polymer ?
#
loop_
_entity_poly.entity_id
_entity_poly.type
_entity_poly.pdbx_seq_one_letter_code
_entity_poly.pdbx_strand_id
1 'polypeptide(L)' 'MQDARYRPATFHDAAGCLTLLTRSTLAPKAPINTGCAAYPMLKVDVSSSTHRAFARRGPVVHTRSLR' A
#
# COMPACT_ATOMS: atom_id res chain seq x y z
N MET A 1 19.65 -5.67 15.24
CA MET A 1 19.27 -6.18 13.90
C MET A 1 17.80 -6.57 13.99
N GLN A 2 16.88 -5.92 13.27
CA GLN A 2 15.46 -6.34 13.30
C GLN A 2 15.36 -7.69 12.57
N ASP A 3 14.76 -8.68 13.22
CA ASP A 3 14.50 -10.01 12.67
C ASP A 3 13.64 -9.86 11.40
N ALA A 4 14.27 -9.85 10.22
CA ALA A 4 13.64 -9.64 8.91
C ALA A 4 12.85 -10.88 8.44
N ARG A 5 12.06 -11.45 9.35
CA ARG A 5 11.28 -12.66 9.11
C ARG A 5 10.04 -12.31 8.29
N TYR A 6 9.85 -13.02 7.18
CA TYR A 6 8.70 -12.85 6.30
C TYR A 6 7.41 -13.27 7.00
N ARG A 7 6.57 -12.31 7.37
CA ARG A 7 5.41 -12.51 8.27
C ARG A 7 4.18 -11.75 7.79
N PRO A 8 2.96 -12.08 8.27
CA PRO A 8 1.76 -11.32 7.95
C PRO A 8 1.89 -9.83 8.29
N ALA A 9 1.50 -8.97 7.37
CA ALA A 9 1.53 -7.52 7.53
C ALA A 9 0.43 -6.86 6.67
N THR A 10 -0.04 -5.71 7.13
CA THR A 10 -1.07 -4.93 6.45
C THR A 10 -0.44 -3.74 5.75
N PHE A 11 -0.75 -3.54 4.47
CA PHE A 11 -0.37 -2.36 3.71
C PHE A 11 -1.58 -1.45 3.58
N HIS A 12 -1.41 -0.18 3.95
CA HIS A 12 -2.50 0.80 3.97
C HIS A 12 -2.14 2.01 3.11
N ASP A 13 -2.94 2.23 2.07
CA ASP A 13 -2.97 3.44 1.26
C ASP A 13 -4.12 4.33 1.74
N ALA A 14 -3.76 5.45 2.36
CA ALA A 14 -4.73 6.39 2.91
C ALA A 14 -5.46 7.21 1.83
N ALA A 15 -4.79 7.52 0.71
CA ALA A 15 -5.38 8.31 -0.37
C ALA A 15 -6.34 7.47 -1.23
N GLY A 16 -6.04 6.19 -1.38
CA GLY A 16 -6.84 5.23 -2.12
C GLY A 16 -7.83 4.43 -1.28
N CYS A 17 -7.89 4.67 0.04
CA CYS A 17 -8.67 3.91 1.02
C CYS A 17 -8.54 2.39 0.85
N LEU A 18 -7.35 1.90 0.49
CA LEU A 18 -7.09 0.49 0.25
C LEU A 18 -6.22 -0.09 1.36
N THR A 19 -6.69 -1.20 1.93
CA THR A 19 -5.98 -1.95 2.96
C THR A 19 -5.82 -3.39 2.50
N LEU A 20 -4.57 -3.87 2.40
CA LEU A 20 -4.23 -5.20 1.92
C LEU A 20 -3.51 -5.99 3.00
N LEU A 21 -4.06 -7.15 3.37
CA LEU A 21 -3.39 -8.11 4.26
C LEU A 21 -2.56 -9.08 3.40
N THR A 22 -1.24 -8.98 3.53
CA THR A 22 -0.29 -9.86 2.82
C THR A 22 0.88 -10.22 3.74
N ARG A 23 2.10 -10.33 3.21
CA ARG A 23 3.31 -10.67 3.98
C ARG A 23 4.44 -9.70 3.66
N SER A 24 5.24 -9.38 4.66
CA SER A 24 6.38 -8.47 4.55
C SER A 24 7.51 -8.91 5.50
N THR A 25 8.74 -8.53 5.17
CA THR A 25 9.90 -8.63 6.07
C THR A 25 10.05 -7.38 6.95
N LEU A 26 9.36 -6.29 6.59
CA LEU A 26 9.37 -5.03 7.34
C LEU A 26 8.46 -5.13 8.57
N ALA A 27 8.97 -4.62 9.69
CA ALA A 27 8.31 -4.62 10.98
C ALA A 27 8.01 -3.19 11.46
N PRO A 28 6.94 -2.54 10.98
CA PRO A 28 6.53 -1.24 11.49
C PRO A 28 6.03 -1.34 12.93
N LYS A 29 6.15 -0.24 13.68
CA LYS A 29 5.82 -0.18 15.12
C LYS A 29 4.32 -0.18 15.43
N ALA A 30 3.48 0.31 14.54
CA ALA A 30 2.05 0.48 14.80
C ALA A 30 1.22 -0.65 14.16
N PRO A 31 0.44 -1.42 14.94
CA PRO A 31 -0.47 -2.41 14.39
C PRO A 31 -1.84 -1.79 14.01
N ILE A 32 -2.56 -2.47 13.13
CA ILE A 32 -3.97 -2.23 12.81
C ILE A 32 -4.78 -3.52 12.99
N ASN A 33 -5.99 -3.41 13.52
CA ASN A 33 -6.91 -4.54 13.62
C ASN A 33 -7.52 -4.83 12.24
N THR A 34 -7.38 -6.07 11.79
CA THR A 34 -8.00 -6.57 10.56
C THR A 34 -8.78 -7.84 10.91
N GLY A 35 -10.11 -7.77 10.92
CA GLY A 35 -10.94 -8.84 11.48
C GLY A 35 -10.71 -8.99 12.99
N CYS A 36 -10.43 -10.21 13.45
CA CYS A 36 -10.22 -10.53 14.86
C CYS A 36 -8.75 -10.48 15.33
N ALA A 37 -7.82 -10.03 14.48
CA ALA A 37 -6.38 -10.03 14.79
C ALA A 37 -5.71 -8.68 14.49
N ALA A 38 -4.64 -8.38 15.22
CA ALA A 38 -3.81 -7.21 15.02
C ALA A 38 -2.58 -7.57 14.18
N TYR A 39 -2.35 -6.81 13.09
CA TYR A 39 -1.21 -6.99 12.21
C TYR A 39 -0.38 -5.71 12.13
N PRO A 40 0.95 -5.80 11.98
CA PRO A 40 1.79 -4.62 11.77
C PRO A 40 1.37 -3.89 10.49
N MET A 41 1.23 -2.57 10.56
CA MET A 41 0.73 -1.77 9.44
C MET A 41 1.84 -0.93 8.80
N LEU A 42 2.02 -1.10 7.49
CA LEU A 42 2.86 -0.25 6.65
C LEU A 42 1.98 0.76 5.93
N LYS A 43 2.26 2.05 6.10
CA LYS A 43 1.68 3.10 5.26
C LYS A 43 2.42 3.14 3.93
N VAL A 44 1.68 3.22 2.83
CA VAL A 44 2.23 3.37 1.48
C VAL A 44 1.58 4.56 0.78
N ASP A 45 2.38 5.29 0.01
CA ASP A 45 1.90 6.48 -0.71
C ASP A 45 1.19 6.13 -2.03
N VAL A 46 1.54 4.98 -2.62
CA VAL A 46 1.00 4.53 -3.91
C VAL A 46 0.59 3.06 -3.80
N SER A 47 -0.62 2.77 -4.28
CA SER A 47 -1.14 1.43 -4.45
C SER A 47 -1.92 1.33 -5.77
N SER A 48 -2.50 0.15 -6.05
CA SER A 48 -3.35 -0.04 -7.22
C SER A 48 -4.64 0.80 -7.19
N SER A 49 -5.08 1.28 -6.02
CA SER A 49 -6.26 2.16 -5.93
C SER A 49 -5.96 3.64 -6.17
N THR A 50 -4.70 4.05 -6.07
CA THR A 50 -4.25 5.43 -6.34
C THR A 50 -3.57 5.58 -7.69
N HIS A 51 -2.85 4.55 -8.15
CA HIS A 51 -2.11 4.63 -9.40
C HIS A 51 -3.04 4.62 -10.63
N ARG A 52 -2.91 5.61 -11.51
CA ARG A 52 -3.84 5.84 -12.63
C ARG A 52 -4.02 4.66 -13.57
N ALA A 53 -2.93 3.93 -13.87
CA ALA A 53 -2.99 2.76 -14.74
C ALA A 53 -3.93 1.65 -14.20
N PHE A 54 -4.10 1.58 -12.88
CA PHE A 54 -4.90 0.54 -12.22
C PHE A 54 -6.26 1.08 -11.75
N ALA A 55 -6.29 2.28 -11.17
CA ALA A 55 -7.50 2.88 -10.60
C ALA A 55 -8.49 3.43 -11.64
N ARG A 56 -8.08 3.56 -12.92
CA ARG A 56 -8.85 4.21 -14.01
C ARG A 56 -9.42 5.58 -13.62
N ARG A 57 -8.75 6.31 -12.72
CA ARG A 57 -9.16 7.64 -12.25
C ARG A 57 -8.54 8.73 -13.14
N GLY A 58 -9.39 9.44 -13.88
CA GLY A 58 -9.06 10.67 -14.62
C GLY A 58 -8.22 10.46 -15.90
N PRO A 59 -8.11 11.50 -16.75
CA PRO A 59 -7.32 11.42 -17.98
C PRO A 59 -5.83 11.28 -17.65
N VAL A 60 -5.14 10.36 -18.32
CA VAL A 60 -3.67 10.32 -18.29
C VAL A 60 -3.17 11.46 -19.17
N VAL A 61 -2.42 12.41 -18.59
CA VAL A 61 -1.85 13.52 -19.36
C VAL A 61 -0.59 13.01 -20.05
N HIS A 62 -0.65 12.83 -21.37
CA HIS A 62 0.51 12.54 -22.20
C HIS A 62 1.22 13.85 -22.53
N THR A 63 2.45 14.03 -22.04
CA THR A 63 3.21 15.29 -22.19
C THR A 63 4.11 15.33 -23.43
N ARG A 64 3.96 14.41 -24.39
CA ARG A 64 4.70 14.51 -25.66
C ARG A 64 4.15 15.65 -26.50
N SER A 65 4.80 16.80 -26.41
CA SER A 65 4.75 17.82 -27.46
C SER A 65 5.52 17.27 -28.66
N LEU A 66 4.80 16.91 -29.73
CA LEU A 66 5.42 16.74 -31.04
C LEU A 66 5.81 18.14 -31.52
N ARG A 67 7.11 18.40 -31.58
CA ARG A 67 7.67 19.45 -32.45
C ARG A 67 7.86 18.86 -33.84
#